data_AF-A0A800LWH5-F1
#
_entry.id   AF-A0A800LWH5-F1
#
_cell.length_a   1.000
_cell.length_b   1.000
_cell.length_c   1.000
_cell.angle_alpha   90.00
_cell.angle_beta   90.00
_cell.angle_gamma   90.00
#
_symmetry.space_group_name_H-M   'P 1'
#
loop_
_entity.id
_entity.type
_entity.pdbx_description
1 polymer ?
#
loop_
_entity_poly.entity_id
_entity_poly.type
_entity_poly.pdbx_seq_one_letter_code
_entity_poly.pdbx_strand_id
1 'polypeptide(L)'
;MSILALALGLIHILMDEELYDADFVNRRTVGVDELRHLAAQYALTWVAEITGVPVQQIIPAARLYATSNRLSSKPFLVQLRTP
;
A
#
# COMPACT_ATOMS: atom_id res chain seq x y z
N MET A 1 -13.78 -11.40 -8.66
CA MET A 1 -13.30 -10.04 -8.34
C MET A 1 -13.59 -9.72 -6.88
N SER A 2 -12.63 -9.94 -5.97
CA SER A 2 -12.77 -9.58 -4.56
C SER A 2 -12.06 -8.25 -4.28
N ILE A 3 -12.80 -7.25 -3.81
CA ILE A 3 -12.24 -5.94 -3.45
C ILE A 3 -11.31 -6.02 -2.23
N LEU A 4 -11.53 -6.98 -1.32
CA LEU A 4 -10.74 -7.14 -0.11
C LEU A 4 -9.32 -7.63 -0.42
N ALA A 5 -9.19 -8.57 -1.37
CA ALA A 5 -7.89 -9.08 -1.80
C ALA A 5 -7.04 -7.97 -2.42
N LEU A 6 -7.65 -7.11 -3.24
CA LEU A 6 -6.96 -5.95 -3.81
C LEU A 6 -6.48 -4.99 -2.73
N ALA A 7 -7.34 -4.65 -1.77
CA ALA A 7 -6.98 -3.76 -0.66
C ALA A 7 -5.79 -4.29 0.15
N LEU A 8 -5.76 -5.59 0.47
CA LEU A 8 -4.66 -6.23 1.18
C LEU A 8 -3.36 -6.19 0.36
N GLY A 9 -3.43 -6.43 -0.95
CA GLY A 9 -2.28 -6.31 -1.84
C GLY A 9 -1.74 -4.89 -1.94
N LEU A 10 -2.60 -3.88 -1.95
CA LEU A 10 -2.17 -2.48 -1.92
C LEU A 10 -1.52 -2.14 -0.58
N ILE A 11 -2.12 -2.54 0.55
CA ILE A 11 -1.57 -2.31 1.89
C ILE A 11 -0.20 -2.96 2.03
N HIS A 12 -0.01 -4.18 1.53
CA HIS A 12 1.27 -4.87 1.54
C HIS A 12 2.37 -3.99 0.91
N ILE A 13 2.12 -3.45 -0.28
CA ILE A 13 3.08 -2.61 -1.01
C ILE A 13 3.32 -1.28 -0.29
N LEU A 14 2.25 -0.64 0.21
CA LEU A 14 2.38 0.63 0.93
C LEU A 14 3.21 0.48 2.21
N MET A 15 3.07 -0.63 2.92
CA MET A 15 3.83 -0.90 4.14
C MET A 15 5.27 -1.30 3.84
N ASP A 16 5.49 -2.13 2.82
CA ASP A 16 6.82 -2.60 2.41
C ASP A 16 7.69 -1.46 1.86
N GLU A 17 7.12 -0.59 1.03
CA GLU A 17 7.81 0.58 0.48
C GLU A 17 7.76 1.82 1.40
N GLU A 18 7.18 1.69 2.59
CA GLU A 18 6.99 2.78 3.57
C GLU A 18 6.26 4.02 2.98
N LEU A 19 5.34 3.79 2.04
CA LEU A 19 4.55 4.80 1.35
C LEU A 19 3.29 5.21 2.11
N TYR A 20 3.44 5.46 3.41
CA TYR A 20 2.36 5.93 4.27
C TYR A 20 2.83 7.07 5.18
N ASP A 21 1.88 7.84 5.70
CA ASP A 21 2.19 8.91 6.65
C ASP A 21 2.45 8.32 8.04
N ALA A 22 3.71 8.06 8.34
CA ALA A 22 4.13 7.48 9.61
C ALA A 22 3.73 8.35 10.82
N ASP A 23 3.73 9.69 10.69
CA ASP A 23 3.33 10.57 11.80
C ASP A 23 1.83 10.46 12.08
N PHE A 24 1.01 10.41 11.02
CA PHE A 24 -0.42 10.19 11.16
C PHE A 24 -0.72 8.84 11.77
N VAL A 25 -0.10 7.78 11.24
CA VAL A 25 -0.26 6.40 11.69
C VAL A 25 0.11 6.25 13.17
N ASN A 26 1.27 6.76 13.58
CA ASN A 26 1.73 6.68 14.97
C ASN A 26 0.82 7.46 15.95
N ARG A 27 0.14 8.51 15.49
CA ARG A 27 -0.71 9.37 16.35
C ARG A 27 -2.19 8.98 16.35
N ARG A 28 -2.66 8.27 15.33
CA ARG A 28 -4.10 8.11 15.05
C ARG A 28 -4.54 6.66 14.83
N THR A 29 -3.60 5.73 14.73
CA THR A 29 -3.91 4.32 14.50
C THR A 29 -3.19 3.43 15.51
N VAL A 30 -3.77 2.26 15.76
CA VAL A 30 -3.20 1.19 16.57
C VAL A 30 -3.23 -0.09 15.74
N GLY A 31 -2.37 -1.05 16.06
CA GLY A 31 -2.39 -2.36 15.39
C GLY A 31 -1.71 -2.40 14.00
N VAL A 32 -0.85 -1.43 13.71
CA VAL A 32 -0.25 -1.26 12.36
C VAL A 32 0.76 -2.34 12.07
N ASP A 33 1.51 -2.76 13.08
CA ASP A 33 2.46 -3.85 12.94
C ASP A 33 1.74 -5.16 12.65
N GLU A 34 0.64 -5.45 13.35
CA GLU A 34 -0.21 -6.62 13.08
C GLU A 34 -0.79 -6.57 11.66
N LEU A 35 -1.23 -5.39 11.20
CA LEU A 35 -1.70 -5.20 9.83
C LEU A 35 -0.59 -5.45 8.81
N ARG A 36 0.64 -4.97 9.07
CA ARG A 36 1.81 -5.21 8.21
C ARG A 36 2.09 -6.71 8.09
N HIS A 37 2.11 -7.43 9.21
CA HIS A 37 2.33 -8.89 9.20
C HIS A 37 1.22 -9.63 8.47
N LEU A 38 -0.04 -9.25 8.69
CA LEU A 38 -1.19 -9.85 8.01
C LEU A 38 -1.12 -9.59 6.50
N ALA A 39 -0.88 -8.34 6.09
CA ALA A 39 -0.77 -7.98 4.67
C ALA A 39 0.38 -8.71 3.97
N ALA A 40 1.51 -8.93 4.67
CA ALA A 40 2.64 -9.70 4.15
C ALA A 40 2.35 -11.18 3.86
N GLN A 41 1.29 -11.75 4.44
CA GLN A 41 0.88 -13.13 4.13
C GLN A 41 0.18 -13.24 2.76
N TYR A 42 -0.27 -12.11 2.20
CA TYR A 42 -0.99 -12.07 0.93
C TYR A 42 -0.03 -11.73 -0.22
N ALA A 43 0.59 -12.77 -0.80
CA ALA A 43 1.44 -12.61 -1.97
C ALA A 43 0.68 -11.93 -3.13
N LEU A 44 1.35 -11.03 -3.85
CA LEU A 44 0.74 -10.29 -4.96
C LEU A 44 0.24 -11.21 -6.08
N THR A 45 0.88 -12.36 -6.28
CA THR A 45 0.44 -13.39 -7.22
C THR A 45 -0.93 -13.94 -6.85
N TRP A 46 -1.15 -14.26 -5.57
CA TRP A 46 -2.45 -14.69 -5.06
C TRP A 46 -3.51 -13.59 -5.19
N VAL A 47 -3.13 -12.34 -4.88
CA VAL A 47 -4.03 -11.18 -5.09
C VAL A 47 -4.43 -11.05 -6.56
N ALA A 48 -3.48 -11.21 -7.49
CA ALA A 48 -3.74 -11.16 -8.92
C ALA A 48 -4.68 -12.28 -9.39
N GLU A 49 -4.56 -13.49 -8.84
CA GLU A 49 -5.46 -14.61 -9.14
C GLU A 49 -6.90 -14.33 -8.68
N ILE A 50 -7.08 -13.82 -7.46
CA ILE A 50 -8.40 -13.56 -6.88
C ILE A 50 -9.10 -12.36 -7.54
N THR A 51 -8.33 -11.33 -7.87
CA THR A 51 -8.84 -10.08 -8.44
C THR A 51 -8.93 -10.15 -9.96
N GLY A 52 -8.09 -10.96 -10.63
CA GLY A 52 -7.91 -10.93 -12.08
C GLY A 52 -7.09 -9.73 -12.56
N VAL A 53 -6.47 -8.95 -11.65
CA VAL A 53 -5.63 -7.80 -11.97
C VAL A 53 -4.17 -8.25 -12.01
N PRO A 54 -3.42 -8.03 -13.10
CA PRO A 54 -2.01 -8.39 -13.16
C PRO A 54 -1.18 -7.68 -12.09
N VAL A 55 -0.22 -8.38 -11.47
CA VAL A 55 0.71 -7.81 -10.46
C VAL A 55 1.39 -6.52 -10.96
N GLN A 56 1.74 -6.50 -12.25
CA GLN A 56 2.38 -5.36 -12.92
C GLN A 56 1.51 -4.09 -12.92
N GLN A 57 0.20 -4.22 -12.71
CA GLN A 57 -0.74 -3.11 -12.56
C GLN A 57 -1.01 -2.76 -11.09
N ILE A 58 -0.94 -3.74 -10.18
CA ILE A 58 -1.19 -3.54 -8.74
C ILE A 58 -0.12 -2.63 -8.12
N ILE A 59 1.16 -2.86 -8.45
CA ILE A 59 2.28 -2.06 -7.93
C ILE A 59 2.21 -0.57 -8.30
N PRO A 60 2.10 -0.19 -9.59
CA PRO A 60 1.97 1.21 -9.95
C PRO A 60 0.67 1.83 -9.43
N ALA A 61 -0.41 1.05 -9.29
CA ALA A 61 -1.64 1.54 -8.68
C ALA A 61 -1.45 1.90 -7.19
N ALA A 62 -0.75 1.07 -6.42
CA ALA A 62 -0.42 1.37 -5.02
C ALA A 62 0.43 2.65 -4.88
N ARG A 63 1.47 2.78 -5.70
CA ARG A 63 2.34 3.97 -5.71
C ARG A 63 1.59 5.23 -6.12
N LEU A 64 0.75 5.13 -7.15
CA LEU A 64 -0.10 6.24 -7.60
C LEU A 64 -1.09 6.65 -6.50
N TYR A 65 -1.69 5.67 -5.81
CA TYR A 65 -2.59 5.90 -4.71
C TYR A 65 -1.90 6.70 -3.59
N ALA A 66 -0.70 6.27 -3.17
CA ALA A 66 0.10 6.93 -2.14
C ALA A 66 0.51 8.37 -2.49
N THR A 67 0.81 8.62 -3.76
CA THR A 67 1.32 9.91 -4.26
C THR A 67 0.21 10.86 -4.70
N SER A 68 -1.05 10.41 -4.73
CA SER A 68 -2.17 11.26 -5.11
C SER A 68 -2.37 12.38 -4.07
N ASN A 69 -2.27 13.62 -4.56
CA ASN A 69 -2.06 14.89 -3.83
C ASN A 69 -3.19 15.34 -2.87
N ARG A 70 -4.08 14.44 -2.42
CA ARG A 70 -5.22 14.80 -1.56
C ARG A 70 -5.26 14.11 -0.20
N LEU A 71 -4.47 13.05 0.03
CA LEU A 71 -4.48 12.26 1.27
C LEU A 71 -3.16 12.25 2.03
N SER A 72 -2.06 12.70 1.42
CA SER A 72 -0.76 12.80 2.07
C SER A 72 -0.55 14.20 2.62
N SER A 73 -0.30 14.33 3.93
CA SER A 73 0.17 15.58 4.55
C SER A 73 1.59 15.96 4.09
N LYS A 74 2.28 15.06 3.36
CA LYS A 74 3.67 15.16 2.91
C LYS A 74 3.80 14.77 1.43
N PRO A 75 3.16 15.49 0.50
CA PRO A 75 3.22 15.17 -0.94
C PRO A 75 4.65 15.19 -1.51
N PHE A 76 5.61 15.78 -0.79
CA PHE A 76 6.97 16.02 -1.29
C PHE A 76 7.99 14.91 -0.95
N LEU A 77 7.79 14.10 0.10
CA LEU A 77 8.84 13.16 0.56
C LEU A 77 8.91 11.87 -0.26
N VAL A 78 7.82 11.45 -0.90
CA VAL A 78 7.82 10.25 -1.76
C VAL A 78 8.51 10.54 -3.11
N GLN A 79 8.49 11.79 -3.58
CA GLN A 79 9.11 12.16 -4.86
C GLN A 79 10.64 12.33 -4.80
N LEU A 80 11.24 12.41 -3.61
CA LEU A 80 12.68 12.59 -3.42
C LEU A 80 13.48 11.28 -3.25
N ARG A 81 12.82 10.12 -3.33
CA ARG A 81 13.47 8.80 -3.17
C ARG A 81 13.71 8.01 -4.47
N THR A 82 13.43 8.60 -5.63
CA THR A 82 13.86 8.07 -6.93
C THR A 82 15.17 8.72 -7.38
N PRO A 83 16.11 7.97 -7.98
CA PRO A 83 17.40 8.48 -8.45
C PRO A 83 17.27 9.52 -9.58
#